data_AF-A0A959T736-F1
#
_entry.id   AF-A0A959T736-F1
#
_cell.length_a   1.000
_cell.length_b   1.000
_cell.length_c   1.000
_cell.angle_alpha   90.00
_cell.angle_beta   90.00
_cell.angle_gamma   90.00
#
_symmetry.space_group_name_H-M   'P 1'
#
loop_
_entity.id
_entity.type
_entity.pdbx_description
1 polymer ?
#
loop_
_entity_poly.entity_id
_entity_poly.type
_entity_poly.pdbx_seq_one_letter_code
_entity_poly.pdbx_strand_id
1 'polypeptide(L)'
;NAFAKLSYSVNERLLLFGDVQMRQVNYDFLGFDDELDNVTQNAAFTFFNPKAGVDYTVHEGGRVYASVAMANREPNRDDFTETTPESRPTSEQLIDYEAGYERRSGRLAVGLNGYYMDYSDQLVLTGELNDVGAALRTNVPESYRTGIELTWAAQLTQRLLW
;
A
#
# COMPACT_ATOMS: atom_id res chain seq x y z
N ASN A 1 1.02 -15.03 -8.28
CA ASN A 1 1.92 -14.10 -7.56
C ASN A 1 3.36 -14.50 -7.81
N ALA A 2 4.20 -13.56 -8.23
CA ALA A 2 5.65 -13.72 -8.36
C ALA A 2 6.33 -12.47 -7.82
N PHE A 3 7.47 -12.60 -7.15
CA PHE A 3 8.22 -11.48 -6.62
C PHE A 3 9.73 -11.72 -6.70
N ALA A 4 10.50 -10.64 -6.80
CA ALA A 4 11.95 -10.68 -6.72
C ALA A 4 12.44 -9.45 -5.96
N LYS A 5 13.49 -9.62 -5.16
CA LYS A 5 14.15 -8.54 -4.41
C LYS A 5 15.65 -8.64 -4.57
N LEU A 6 16.29 -7.50 -4.77
CA LEU A 6 17.73 -7.33 -4.85
C LEU A 6 18.16 -6.26 -3.85
N SER A 7 19.25 -6.54 -3.13
CA SER A 7 19.93 -5.57 -2.28
C SER A 7 21.41 -5.55 -2.66
N TYR A 8 21.99 -4.36 -2.78
CA TYR A 8 23.37 -4.16 -3.16
C TYR A 8 24.06 -3.18 -2.22
N SER A 9 25.01 -3.70 -1.44
CA SER A 9 25.86 -2.87 -0.57
C SER A 9 26.96 -2.22 -1.41
N VAL A 10 26.80 -0.94 -1.70
CA VAL A 10 27.80 -0.14 -2.42
C VAL A 10 29.07 0.02 -1.58
N ASN A 11 28.90 0.17 -0.27
CA ASN A 11 29.96 0.15 0.73
C ASN A 11 29.36 -0.16 2.12
N GLU A 12 30.16 -0.04 3.19
CA GLU A 12 29.73 -0.32 4.57
C GLU A 12 28.61 0.60 5.08
N ARG A 13 28.38 1.75 4.43
CA ARG A 13 27.37 2.74 4.83
C ARG A 13 26.18 2.81 3.89
N LEU A 14 26.35 2.49 2.61
CA LEU A 14 25.34 2.69 1.58
C LEU A 14 24.83 1.35 1.05
N LEU A 15 23.54 1.10 1.26
CA LEU A 15 22.80 -0.03 0.73
C LEU A 15 21.73 0.48 -0.23
N LEU A 16 21.69 -0.08 -1.43
CA LEU A 16 20.60 0.12 -2.38
C LEU A 16 19.73 -1.13 -2.39
N PHE A 17 18.42 -0.97 -2.55
CA PHE A 17 17.53 -2.09 -2.75
C PHE A 17 16.48 -1.80 -3.80
N GLY A 18 16.00 -2.87 -4.43
CA GLY A 18 14.86 -2.84 -5.32
C GLY A 18 14.10 -4.16 -5.23
N ASP A 19 12.79 -4.08 -5.32
CA ASP A 19 11.90 -5.22 -5.40
C ASP A 19 10.83 -5.01 -6.46
N VAL A 20 10.37 -6.12 -7.03
CA VAL A 20 9.30 -6.13 -8.02
C VAL A 20 8.34 -7.25 -7.67
N GLN A 21 7.06 -6.98 -7.80
CA GLN A 21 6.01 -7.98 -7.63
C GLN A 21 5.06 -7.95 -8.84
N MET A 22 4.79 -9.14 -9.37
CA MET A 22 3.72 -9.40 -10.34
C MET A 22 2.58 -10.14 -9.64
N ARG A 23 1.41 -9.53 -9.55
CA ARG A 23 0.21 -10.09 -8.92
C ARG A 23 -0.90 -10.24 -9.95
N GLN A 24 -1.40 -11.46 -10.09
CA GLN A 24 -2.56 -11.76 -10.93
C GLN A 24 -3.73 -12.12 -10.01
N VAL A 25 -4.89 -11.51 -10.25
CA VAL A 25 -6.14 -11.76 -9.53
C VAL A 25 -7.21 -12.07 -10.56
N ASN A 26 -7.89 -13.19 -10.40
CA ASN A 26 -9.03 -13.55 -11.23
C ASN A 26 -10.23 -13.75 -10.31
N TYR A 27 -11.36 -13.16 -10.67
CA TYR A 27 -12.65 -13.34 -10.03
C TYR A 27 -13.62 -13.96 -11.02
N ASP A 28 -14.27 -15.03 -10.56
CA ASP A 28 -15.37 -15.68 -11.27
C ASP A 28 -16.62 -15.53 -10.41
N PHE A 29 -17.57 -14.74 -10.89
CA PHE A 29 -18.91 -14.63 -10.34
C PHE A 29 -19.79 -15.56 -11.15
N LEU A 30 -20.57 -16.40 -10.48
CA LEU A 30 -21.35 -17.47 -11.11
C LEU A 30 -22.79 -17.43 -10.59
N GLY A 31 -23.75 -17.62 -11.49
CA GLY A 31 -25.15 -17.79 -11.14
C GLY A 31 -25.90 -16.48 -11.02
N PHE A 32 -26.82 -16.43 -10.07
CA PHE A 32 -27.77 -15.34 -9.87
C PHE A 32 -27.59 -14.73 -8.47
N ASP A 33 -27.91 -13.45 -8.33
CA ASP A 33 -28.02 -12.78 -7.03
C ASP A 33 -29.38 -13.07 -6.34
N ASP A 34 -29.63 -12.40 -5.22
CA ASP A 34 -30.84 -12.59 -4.41
C ASP A 34 -32.10 -12.03 -5.11
N GLU A 35 -31.92 -11.13 -6.08
CA GLU A 35 -32.93 -10.56 -6.97
C GLU A 35 -33.21 -11.44 -8.20
N LEU A 36 -32.50 -12.57 -8.35
CA LEU A 36 -32.55 -13.49 -9.49
C LEU A 36 -31.99 -12.90 -10.80
N ASP A 37 -31.15 -11.87 -10.72
CA ASP A 37 -30.42 -11.32 -11.85
C ASP A 37 -29.14 -12.13 -12.10
N ASN A 38 -28.83 -12.38 -13.38
CA ASN A 38 -27.65 -13.17 -13.74
C ASN A 38 -26.39 -12.31 -13.59
N VAL A 39 -25.68 -12.52 -12.50
CA VAL A 39 -24.42 -11.84 -12.17
C VAL A 39 -23.19 -12.60 -12.65
N THR A 40 -23.35 -13.55 -13.57
CA THR A 40 -22.22 -14.32 -14.09
C THR A 40 -21.25 -13.41 -14.85
N GLN A 41 -20.05 -13.23 -14.30
CA GLN A 41 -19.02 -12.36 -14.88
C GLN A 41 -17.63 -12.82 -14.47
N ASN A 42 -16.65 -12.48 -15.30
CA ASN A 42 -15.24 -12.77 -15.05
C ASN A 42 -14.50 -11.44 -14.99
N ALA A 43 -13.63 -11.26 -13.99
CA ALA A 43 -12.77 -10.09 -13.89
C ALA A 43 -11.33 -10.53 -13.61
N ALA A 44 -10.39 -10.06 -14.43
CA ALA A 44 -8.99 -10.41 -14.31
C ALA A 44 -8.14 -9.14 -14.20
N PHE A 45 -7.27 -9.11 -13.21
CA PHE A 45 -6.32 -8.03 -12.96
C PHE A 45 -4.91 -8.58 -12.98
N THR A 46 -4.00 -7.82 -13.57
CA THR A 46 -2.56 -8.08 -13.49
C THR A 46 -1.89 -6.78 -13.05
N PHE A 47 -1.22 -6.85 -11.91
CA PHE A 47 -0.56 -5.71 -11.27
C PHE A 47 0.94 -5.91 -11.23
N PHE A 48 1.66 -4.82 -11.50
CA PHE A 48 3.10 -4.74 -11.39
C PHE A 48 3.46 -3.69 -10.33
N ASN A 49 3.97 -4.15 -9.19
CA ASN A 49 4.27 -3.33 -8.02
C ASN A 49 5.79 -3.27 -7.80
N PRO A 50 6.51 -2.33 -8.44
CA PRO A 50 7.93 -2.09 -8.18
C PRO A 50 8.14 -1.21 -6.94
N LYS A 51 9.23 -1.45 -6.22
CA LYS A 51 9.74 -0.59 -5.15
C LYS A 51 11.26 -0.49 -5.26
N ALA A 52 11.79 0.69 -4.96
CA ALA A 52 13.22 0.93 -4.89
C ALA A 52 13.55 1.89 -3.76
N GLY A 53 14.72 1.75 -3.18
CA GLY A 53 15.14 2.64 -2.10
C GLY A 53 16.63 2.57 -1.79
N VAL A 54 17.00 3.47 -0.90
CA VAL A 54 18.36 3.67 -0.43
C VAL A 54 18.37 3.73 1.09
N ASP A 55 19.41 3.14 1.66
CA ASP A 55 19.70 3.11 3.07
C ASP A 55 21.12 3.60 3.30
N TYR A 56 21.27 4.63 4.13
CA TYR A 56 22.54 5.23 4.45
C TYR A 56 22.80 5.29 5.97
N THR A 57 23.82 4.57 6.42
CA THR A 57 24.33 4.62 7.78
C THR A 57 25.16 5.89 7.98
N VAL A 58 24.60 6.87 8.68
CA VAL A 58 25.26 8.16 8.95
C VAL A 58 26.37 8.00 9.99
N HIS A 59 26.09 7.24 11.05
CA HIS A 59 27.00 6.89 12.13
C HIS A 59 26.51 5.61 12.82
N GLU A 60 27.24 5.10 13.81
CA GLU A 60 26.79 3.95 14.59
C GLU A 60 25.41 4.23 15.21
N GLY A 61 24.44 3.36 14.92
CA GLY A 61 23.05 3.51 15.34
C GLY A 61 22.25 4.60 14.64
N GLY A 62 22.78 5.32 13.64
CA GLY A 62 22.03 6.34 12.88
C GLY A 62 21.88 5.96 11.40
N ARG A 63 20.64 5.89 10.91
CA ARG A 63 20.30 5.52 9.53
C ARG A 63 19.35 6.56 8.93
N VAL A 64 19.64 7.00 7.71
CA VAL A 64 18.71 7.74 6.85
C VAL A 64 18.29 6.80 5.73
N TYR A 65 17.03 6.84 5.34
CA TYR A 65 16.52 6.05 4.21
C TYR A 65 15.56 6.87 3.37
N ALA A 66 15.40 6.46 2.12
CA ALA A 66 14.35 6.95 1.24
C ALA A 66 13.91 5.84 0.29
N SER A 67 12.64 5.80 -0.07
CA SER A 67 12.12 4.84 -1.03
C SER A 67 10.96 5.39 -1.85
N VAL A 68 10.77 4.81 -3.03
CA VAL A 68 9.59 5.00 -3.87
C VAL A 68 9.00 3.64 -4.18
N ALA A 69 7.69 3.51 -4.04
CA ALA A 69 6.97 2.25 -4.27
C ALA A 69 5.70 2.51 -5.07
N MET A 70 5.41 1.65 -6.02
CA MET A 70 4.11 1.61 -6.70
C MET A 70 3.33 0.40 -6.19
N ALA A 71 2.05 0.62 -5.84
CA ALA A 71 1.13 -0.40 -5.42
C ALA A 71 -0.21 -0.25 -6.15
N ASN A 72 -0.84 -1.37 -6.49
CA ASN A 72 -2.19 -1.39 -7.07
C ASN A 72 -3.18 -2.16 -6.21
N ARG A 73 -4.43 -1.69 -6.21
CA ARG A 73 -5.55 -2.29 -5.50
C ARG A 73 -6.76 -2.44 -6.42
N GLU A 74 -7.28 -3.65 -6.53
CA GLU A 74 -8.51 -3.99 -7.23
C GLU A 74 -9.75 -3.53 -6.42
N PRO A 75 -10.90 -3.33 -7.10
CA PRO A 75 -12.19 -3.23 -6.42
C PRO A 75 -12.46 -4.46 -5.55
N ASN A 76 -13.16 -4.30 -4.43
CA ASN A 76 -13.53 -5.42 -3.58
C ASN A 76 -14.78 -6.14 -4.12
N ARG A 77 -15.16 -7.28 -3.52
CA ARG A 77 -16.36 -8.04 -3.92
C ARG A 77 -17.62 -7.18 -4.00
N ASP A 78 -17.85 -6.32 -3.03
CA ASP A 78 -19.05 -5.48 -2.96
C ASP A 78 -19.10 -4.52 -4.15
N ASP A 79 -17.95 -3.98 -4.57
CA ASP A 79 -17.85 -3.18 -5.79
C ASP A 79 -18.28 -3.98 -7.05
N PHE A 80 -18.27 -5.33 -7.03
CA PHE A 80 -18.76 -6.17 -8.14
C PHE A 80 -20.22 -6.58 -8.02
N THR A 81 -20.75 -6.74 -6.81
CA THR A 81 -22.14 -7.16 -6.58
C THR A 81 -23.11 -5.99 -6.52
N GLU A 82 -22.66 -4.83 -6.06
CA GLU A 82 -23.49 -3.65 -5.87
C GLU A 82 -23.41 -2.65 -7.05
N THR A 83 -22.65 -2.97 -8.10
CA THR A 83 -22.51 -2.13 -9.30
C THR A 83 -22.54 -2.98 -10.57
N THR A 84 -22.97 -2.35 -11.67
CA THR A 84 -22.92 -2.97 -13.00
C THR A 84 -21.51 -2.87 -13.59
N PRO A 85 -21.14 -3.70 -14.59
CA PRO A 85 -19.87 -3.56 -15.28
C PRO A 85 -19.57 -2.14 -15.82
N GLU A 86 -20.59 -1.36 -16.18
CA GLU A 86 -20.47 0.02 -16.68
C GLU A 86 -20.25 1.06 -15.58
N SER A 87 -20.77 0.80 -14.37
CA SER A 87 -20.70 1.71 -13.22
C SER A 87 -19.61 1.32 -12.21
N ARG A 88 -19.00 0.15 -12.41
CA ARG A 88 -17.99 -0.41 -11.52
C ARG A 88 -16.73 0.45 -11.46
N PRO A 89 -16.21 0.72 -10.26
CA PRO A 89 -14.94 1.41 -10.16
C PRO A 89 -13.78 0.55 -10.68
N THR A 90 -12.76 1.20 -11.22
CA THR A 90 -11.53 0.59 -11.71
C THR A 90 -10.52 0.37 -10.58
N SER A 91 -9.41 -0.30 -10.89
CA SER A 91 -8.32 -0.48 -9.92
C SER A 91 -7.64 0.83 -9.57
N GLU A 92 -7.34 1.00 -8.29
CA GLU A 92 -6.53 2.11 -7.74
C GLU A 92 -5.03 1.85 -7.95
N GLN A 93 -4.29 2.93 -8.23
CA GLN A 93 -2.83 2.94 -8.20
C GLN A 93 -2.34 3.96 -7.15
N LEU A 94 -1.29 3.60 -6.42
CA LEU A 94 -0.60 4.43 -5.45
C LEU A 94 0.89 4.47 -5.80
N ILE A 95 1.46 5.68 -5.88
CA ILE A 95 2.90 5.90 -5.79
C ILE A 95 3.22 6.50 -4.42
N ASP A 96 3.95 5.76 -3.60
CA ASP A 96 4.34 6.14 -2.25
C ASP A 96 5.81 6.57 -2.23
N TYR A 97 6.06 7.79 -1.77
CA TYR A 97 7.37 8.34 -1.51
C TYR A 97 7.60 8.43 -0.01
N GLU A 98 8.60 7.72 0.49
CA GLU A 98 8.94 7.72 1.92
C GLU A 98 10.39 8.19 2.11
N ALA A 99 10.62 8.97 3.16
CA ALA A 99 11.96 9.30 3.62
C ALA A 99 12.00 9.41 5.13
N GLY A 100 13.02 8.87 5.76
CA GLY A 100 13.10 8.85 7.21
C GLY A 100 14.50 8.83 7.78
N TYR A 101 14.56 9.11 9.08
CA TYR A 101 15.75 9.02 9.91
C TYR A 101 15.45 8.21 11.16
N GLU A 102 16.30 7.24 11.44
CA GLU A 102 16.23 6.42 12.64
C GLU A 102 17.54 6.57 13.42
N ARG A 103 17.42 6.70 14.74
CA ARG A 103 18.55 6.71 15.66
C ARG A 103 18.32 5.79 16.83
N ARG A 104 19.26 4.87 17.04
CA ARG A 104 19.38 4.01 18.22
C ARG A 104 20.63 4.38 19.00
N SER A 105 20.48 4.66 20.28
CA SER A 105 21.58 4.97 21.19
C SER A 105 21.34 4.32 22.56
N GLY A 106 22.08 3.25 22.84
CA GLY A 106 21.95 2.49 24.08
C GLY A 106 20.53 1.95 24.28
N ARG A 107 19.80 2.52 25.23
CA ARG A 107 18.44 2.14 25.63
C ARG A 107 17.34 2.93 24.92
N LEU A 108 17.70 3.87 24.04
CA LEU A 108 16.75 4.72 23.33
C LEU A 108 16.77 4.42 21.83
N ALA A 109 15.61 4.34 21.22
CA ALA A 109 15.42 4.39 19.78
C ALA A 109 14.41 5.49 19.45
N VAL A 110 14.68 6.27 18.42
CA VAL A 110 13.77 7.29 17.88
C VAL A 110 13.78 7.20 16.36
N GLY A 111 12.64 7.46 15.73
CA GLY A 111 12.48 7.47 14.29
C GLY A 111 11.57 8.59 13.85
N LEU A 112 11.88 9.19 12.71
CA LEU A 112 11.05 10.18 12.03
C LEU A 112 10.89 9.71 10.60
N ASN A 113 9.66 9.56 10.13
CA ASN A 113 9.32 9.18 8.77
C ASN A 113 8.41 10.25 8.16
N GLY A 114 8.68 10.68 6.94
CA GLY A 114 7.76 11.49 6.14
C GLY A 114 7.30 10.68 4.94
N TYR A 115 6.03 10.79 4.60
CA TYR A 115 5.45 10.11 3.44
C TYR A 115 4.63 11.06 2.57
N TYR A 116 4.60 10.76 1.28
CA TYR A 116 3.71 11.35 0.29
C TYR A 116 3.18 10.23 -0.60
N MET A 117 1.89 9.96 -0.46
CA MET A 117 1.15 8.91 -1.16
C MET A 117 0.30 9.57 -2.24
N ASP A 118 0.69 9.40 -3.50
CA ASP A 118 0.02 9.93 -4.68
C ASP A 118 -0.89 8.86 -5.30
N TYR A 119 -2.19 9.09 -5.30
CA TYR A 119 -3.18 8.13 -5.78
C TYR A 119 -3.72 8.55 -7.14
N SER A 120 -3.79 7.57 -8.04
CA SER A 120 -4.57 7.64 -9.27
C SER A 120 -5.74 6.66 -9.19
N ASP A 121 -6.93 7.12 -9.56
CA ASP A 121 -8.18 6.36 -9.48
C ASP A 121 -8.44 5.80 -8.08
N GLN A 122 -8.29 6.64 -7.05
CA GLN A 122 -8.45 6.22 -5.66
C GLN A 122 -9.87 5.69 -5.40
N LEU A 123 -9.96 4.47 -4.90
CA LEU A 123 -11.21 3.84 -4.48
C LEU A 123 -11.65 4.46 -3.14
N VAL A 124 -12.64 5.36 -3.21
CA VAL A 124 -13.21 6.04 -2.04
C VAL A 124 -14.69 5.74 -1.90
N LEU A 125 -15.18 5.71 -0.67
CA LEU A 125 -16.62 5.60 -0.40
C LEU A 125 -17.31 6.90 -0.85
N THR A 126 -18.41 6.80 -1.58
CA THR A 126 -19.21 7.98 -1.97
C THR A 126 -20.00 8.55 -0.79
N GLY A 127 -20.21 7.74 0.26
CA GLY A 127 -21.10 8.04 1.38
C GLY A 127 -22.57 7.74 1.08
N GLU A 128 -22.86 7.30 -0.15
CA GLU A 128 -24.17 6.80 -0.54
C GLU A 128 -24.29 5.32 -0.16
N LEU A 129 -25.51 4.93 0.20
CA LEU A 129 -25.89 3.54 0.36
C LEU A 129 -26.81 3.18 -0.81
N ASN A 130 -26.69 1.96 -1.32
CA ASN A 130 -27.71 1.43 -2.21
C ASN A 130 -28.98 1.01 -1.44
N ASP A 131 -29.95 0.47 -2.15
CA ASP A 131 -31.25 0.02 -1.66
C ASP A 131 -31.19 -1.13 -0.63
N VAL A 132 -30.11 -1.90 -0.61
CA VAL A 132 -29.83 -2.92 0.42
C VAL A 132 -28.94 -2.42 1.57
N GLY A 133 -28.53 -1.15 1.54
CA GLY A 133 -27.72 -0.52 2.59
C GLY A 133 -26.21 -0.74 2.47
N ALA A 134 -25.73 -1.24 1.33
CA ALA A 134 -24.31 -1.40 1.04
C ALA A 134 -23.68 -0.08 0.60
N ALA A 135 -22.45 0.19 1.06
CA ALA A 135 -21.76 1.43 0.77
C ALA A 135 -21.10 1.39 -0.60
N LEU A 136 -21.37 2.39 -1.43
CA LEU A 136 -20.84 2.47 -2.79
C LEU A 136 -19.48 3.14 -2.82
N ARG A 137 -18.62 2.71 -3.76
CA ARG A 137 -17.34 3.35 -4.05
C ARG A 137 -17.30 3.95 -5.44
N THR A 138 -16.44 4.94 -5.58
CA THR A 138 -16.07 5.55 -6.85
C THR A 138 -14.57 5.78 -6.92
N ASN A 139 -14.04 5.94 -8.13
CA ASN A 139 -12.66 6.38 -8.34
C ASN A 139 -12.60 7.90 -8.31
N VAL A 140 -11.80 8.45 -7.40
CA VAL A 140 -11.36 9.84 -7.49
C VAL A 140 -10.12 9.88 -8.39
N PRO A 141 -10.12 10.65 -9.49
CA PRO A 141 -9.05 10.61 -10.49
C PRO A 141 -7.66 10.88 -9.90
N GLU A 142 -7.56 11.90 -9.04
CA GLU A 142 -6.30 12.31 -8.41
C GLU A 142 -6.57 12.66 -6.94
N SER A 143 -5.82 12.04 -6.03
CA SER A 143 -5.82 12.40 -4.62
C SER A 143 -4.47 12.09 -3.99
N TYR A 144 -4.19 12.69 -2.84
CA TYR A 144 -2.95 12.42 -2.13
C TYR A 144 -3.15 12.34 -0.62
N ARG A 145 -2.22 11.68 0.06
CA ARG A 145 -2.08 11.70 1.52
C ARG A 145 -0.63 12.00 1.85
N THR A 146 -0.41 12.88 2.80
CA THR A 146 0.95 13.21 3.26
C THR A 146 0.96 13.40 4.76
N GLY A 147 2.07 13.02 5.38
CA GLY A 147 2.19 13.08 6.82
C GLY A 147 3.62 12.87 7.29
N ILE A 148 3.77 13.05 8.60
CA ILE A 148 5.00 12.79 9.33
C ILE A 148 4.65 11.87 10.50
N GLU A 149 5.45 10.84 10.70
CA GLU A 149 5.31 9.86 11.75
C GLU A 149 6.53 9.91 12.66
N LEU A 150 6.30 9.96 13.97
CA LEU A 150 7.34 9.94 14.99
C LEU A 150 7.23 8.64 15.79
N THR A 151 8.30 7.88 15.85
CA THR A 151 8.42 6.68 16.67
C THR A 151 9.47 6.88 17.75
N TRP A 152 9.23 6.31 18.93
CA TRP A 152 10.21 6.31 20.02
C TRP A 152 10.03 5.08 20.89
N ALA A 153 11.14 4.54 21.39
CA ALA A 153 11.16 3.40 22.29
C ALA A 153 12.29 3.56 23.31
N ALA A 154 12.01 3.29 24.58
CA ALA A 154 12.97 3.43 25.67
C ALA A 154 12.97 2.18 26.57
N GLN A 155 14.12 1.53 26.71
CA GLN A 155 14.31 0.40 27.62
C GLN A 155 14.63 0.92 29.03
N LEU A 156 13.61 1.09 29.88
CA LEU A 156 13.77 1.67 31.21
C LEU A 156 14.49 0.74 32.21
N THR A 157 14.32 -0.58 32.07
CA THR A 157 14.99 -1.58 32.92
C THR A 157 15.43 -2.80 32.10
N GLN A 158 16.41 -3.57 32.58
CA GLN A 158 16.82 -4.83 31.92
C GLN A 158 15.78 -5.96 32.03
N ARG A 159 14.68 -5.76 32.78
CA ARG A 159 13.67 -6.79 33.08
C ARG A 159 12.30 -6.54 32.45
N LEU A 160 12.13 -5.48 31.66
CA LEU A 160 10.88 -5.25 30.93
C LEU A 160 11.19 -5.17 29.43
N LEU A 161 10.62 -6.13 28.69
CA LEU A 161 10.37 -6.03 27.26
C LEU A 161 8.88 -5.76 27.12
N TRP A 162 8.52 -4.59 26.63
CA TRP A 162 7.17 -4.26 26.19
C TRP A 162 7.27 -3.61 24.82
#